data_AF-K6W5N3-F1
#
_entry.id   AF-K6W5N3-F1
#
_cell.length_a   1.000
_cell.length_b   1.000
_cell.length_c   1.000
_cell.angle_alpha   90.00
_cell.angle_beta   90.00
_cell.angle_gamma   90.00
#
_symmetry.space_group_name_H-M   'P 1'
#
loop_
_entity.id
_entity.type
_entity.pdbx_description
1 polymer ?
#
loop_
_entity_poly.entity_id
_entity_poly.type
_entity_poly.pdbx_seq_one_letter_code
_entity_poly.pdbx_strand_id
1 'polypeptide(L)'
;MERRRVAPRAQWRDRVHAQGLTFLTTSLPDGRELPYWYEEACYLLSEAEVEVLEAATQRLHAMSLEAARFLASGAMGDLGLPAGALVRVGESLAAGAPSLYGRFDLRFDGEGPPKLLEYNADTPTGLLEASVAQWYWLEDTHPEHDQWNSLHERLILAWQQLAPRLDEGPVYFAHHQDEPTGEEEMTVTYLRDTADQAGLSTASITVGDIGWDAVERDFVDLSGSPMRTVFKLYPWESMLVEDFGAHVDPVSSPGSTLWLEPLWKVLLSNKALLAALWHLYPGDELLLPAYLNDPGPLTQWVAKPLHGREGDNIRVHASGVEIEQPGEYGAEGWCYQQWCPLPEFDGNKAVLGCWVVDGLPAGLGVRESDGWVTDYRARFVPHMMTSVRPSASVQQAWLADAGADVQDTVVQDVLPGDSRPESAVSRPMLTLGGPLGLPSDVQDDTYCDRRRTP
;
A
#
# COMPACT_ATOMS: atom_id res chain seq x y z
N MET A 1 -10.67 10.61 16.88
CA MET A 1 -10.61 9.18 16.58
C MET A 1 -10.95 8.45 17.86
N GLU A 2 -11.87 7.49 17.82
CA GLU A 2 -12.32 6.76 19.00
C GLU A 2 -12.19 5.25 18.76
N ARG A 3 -11.67 4.49 19.73
CA ARG A 3 -11.76 3.03 19.73
C ARG A 3 -12.98 2.59 20.52
N ARG A 4 -13.83 1.75 19.93
CA ARG A 4 -15.05 1.24 20.57
C ARG A 4 -15.05 -0.26 20.60
N ARG A 5 -15.41 -0.85 21.75
CA ARG A 5 -15.66 -2.28 21.85
C ARG A 5 -16.98 -2.62 21.17
N VAL A 6 -16.98 -3.68 20.38
CA VAL A 6 -18.17 -4.17 19.67
C VAL A 6 -18.25 -5.69 19.82
N ALA A 7 -19.44 -6.24 19.60
CA ALA A 7 -19.61 -7.69 19.58
C ALA A 7 -19.10 -8.24 18.23
N PRO A 8 -18.22 -9.26 18.23
CA PRO A 8 -17.76 -9.87 16.99
C PRO A 8 -18.93 -10.57 16.29
N ARG A 9 -18.89 -10.66 14.96
CA ARG A 9 -19.95 -11.34 14.19
C ARG A 9 -20.00 -12.83 14.55
N ALA A 10 -21.19 -13.41 14.50
CA ALA A 10 -21.34 -14.85 14.60
C ALA A 10 -20.58 -15.52 13.44
N GLN A 11 -19.75 -16.54 13.76
CA GLN A 11 -18.93 -17.26 12.79
C GLN A 11 -18.00 -16.34 11.99
N TRP A 12 -17.49 -15.27 12.59
CA TRP A 12 -16.63 -14.29 11.88
C TRP A 12 -15.43 -14.94 11.18
N ARG A 13 -14.83 -15.99 11.76
CA ARG A 13 -13.70 -16.72 11.14
C ARG A 13 -14.09 -17.31 9.78
N ASP A 14 -15.21 -18.01 9.72
CA ASP A 14 -15.70 -18.62 8.48
C ASP A 14 -16.08 -17.55 7.45
N ARG A 15 -16.68 -16.45 7.90
CA ARG A 15 -17.07 -15.31 7.04
C ARG A 15 -15.86 -14.66 6.38
N VAL A 16 -14.84 -14.35 7.17
CA VAL A 16 -13.65 -13.62 6.74
C VAL A 16 -12.74 -14.53 5.89
N HIS A 17 -12.66 -15.82 6.22
CA HIS A 17 -12.00 -16.81 5.36
C HIS A 17 -12.72 -16.95 4.01
N ALA A 18 -14.06 -16.94 3.98
CA ALA A 18 -14.82 -16.98 2.73
C ALA A 18 -14.66 -15.71 1.87
N GLN A 19 -14.21 -14.60 2.45
CA GLN A 19 -13.85 -13.35 1.76
C GLN A 19 -12.40 -13.36 1.23
N GLY A 20 -11.66 -14.45 1.45
CA GLY A 20 -10.29 -14.63 0.95
C GLY A 20 -9.19 -14.37 1.98
N LEU A 21 -9.50 -13.94 3.22
CA LEU A 21 -8.46 -13.74 4.23
C LEU A 21 -8.02 -15.10 4.81
N THR A 22 -6.85 -15.56 4.39
CA THR A 22 -6.36 -16.94 4.60
C THR A 22 -5.67 -17.15 5.95
N PHE A 23 -5.13 -16.09 6.56
CA PHE A 23 -4.50 -16.14 7.88
C PHE A 23 -5.29 -15.27 8.87
N LEU A 24 -5.91 -15.90 9.85
CA LEU A 24 -6.81 -15.24 10.81
C LEU A 24 -6.17 -15.02 12.18
N THR A 25 -5.02 -15.64 12.41
CA THR A 25 -4.35 -15.69 13.71
C THR A 25 -2.85 -15.67 13.57
N THR A 26 -2.17 -14.98 14.47
CA THR A 26 -0.72 -15.04 14.63
C THR A 26 -0.37 -16.09 15.68
N SER A 27 0.44 -17.09 15.30
CA SER A 27 0.96 -18.09 16.24
C SER A 27 2.11 -17.50 17.06
N LEU A 28 2.08 -17.71 18.37
CA LEU A 28 3.14 -17.33 19.29
C LEU A 28 4.11 -18.50 19.54
N PRO A 29 5.39 -18.23 19.92
CA PRO A 29 6.35 -19.29 20.24
C PRO A 29 5.93 -20.24 21.37
N ASP A 30 5.00 -19.80 22.23
CA ASP A 30 4.45 -20.61 23.32
C ASP A 30 3.22 -21.44 22.91
N GLY A 31 2.86 -21.43 21.62
CA GLY A 31 1.73 -22.18 21.05
C GLY A 31 0.37 -21.50 21.23
N ARG A 32 0.30 -20.30 21.82
CA ARG A 32 -0.94 -19.50 21.82
C ARG A 32 -1.17 -18.88 20.44
N GLU A 33 -2.43 -18.69 20.09
CA GLU A 33 -2.85 -17.95 18.90
C GLU A 33 -3.44 -16.61 19.32
N LEU A 34 -2.96 -15.54 18.72
CA LEU A 34 -3.58 -14.22 18.80
C LEU A 34 -4.44 -14.00 17.56
N PRO A 35 -5.64 -13.40 17.65
CA PRO A 35 -6.37 -13.00 16.46
C PRO A 35 -5.55 -11.98 15.67
N TYR A 36 -5.42 -12.18 14.37
CA TYR A 36 -4.89 -11.16 13.46
C TYR A 36 -6.03 -10.21 13.06
N TRP A 37 -7.10 -10.74 12.47
CA TRP A 37 -8.33 -9.99 12.24
C TRP A 37 -9.14 -9.89 13.54
N TYR A 38 -9.52 -8.68 13.96
CA TYR A 38 -10.06 -8.42 15.29
C TYR A 38 -11.39 -7.63 15.27
N GLU A 39 -12.50 -8.35 15.40
CA GLU A 39 -13.86 -7.78 15.39
C GLU A 39 -14.43 -7.46 16.79
N GLU A 40 -13.66 -7.60 17.87
CA GLU A 40 -14.14 -7.20 19.21
C GLU A 40 -13.97 -5.69 19.47
N ALA A 41 -13.41 -4.97 18.50
CA ALA A 41 -13.32 -3.53 18.50
C ALA A 41 -13.49 -2.96 17.08
N CYS A 42 -13.83 -1.68 17.00
CA CYS A 42 -13.71 -0.89 15.79
C CYS A 42 -13.18 0.51 16.12
N TYR A 43 -12.67 1.19 15.10
CA TYR A 43 -12.30 2.59 15.20
C TYR A 43 -13.34 3.48 14.51
N LEU A 44 -13.76 4.55 15.20
CA LEU A 44 -14.65 5.57 14.67
C LEU A 44 -13.83 6.79 14.27
N LEU A 45 -14.05 7.23 13.04
CA LEU A 45 -13.51 8.48 12.52
C LEU A 45 -14.65 9.41 12.13
N SER A 46 -14.51 10.69 12.43
CA SER A 46 -15.41 11.70 11.86
C SER A 46 -15.04 12.01 10.41
N GLU A 47 -15.97 12.58 9.66
CA GLU A 47 -15.73 13.06 8.29
C GLU A 47 -14.55 14.04 8.24
N ALA A 48 -14.50 15.01 9.17
CA ALA A 48 -13.38 15.96 9.27
C ALA A 48 -12.03 15.29 9.56
N GLU A 49 -12.01 14.18 10.30
CA GLU A 49 -10.78 13.41 10.54
C GLU A 49 -10.33 12.67 9.27
N VAL A 50 -11.27 12.12 8.51
CA VAL A 50 -11.00 11.51 7.21
C VAL A 50 -10.48 12.55 6.22
N GLU A 51 -11.09 13.73 6.13
CA GLU A 51 -10.60 14.83 5.27
C GLU A 51 -9.16 15.25 5.61
N VAL A 52 -8.82 15.31 6.91
CA VAL A 52 -7.44 15.58 7.36
C VAL A 52 -6.48 14.48 6.90
N LEU A 53 -6.87 13.22 7.02
CA LEU A 53 -6.05 12.08 6.60
C LEU A 53 -5.91 12.00 5.08
N GLU A 54 -6.95 12.26 4.32
CA GLU A 54 -6.92 12.33 2.85
C GLU A 54 -5.96 13.42 2.37
N ALA A 55 -6.11 14.63 2.89
CA ALA A 55 -5.25 15.76 2.54
C ALA A 55 -3.78 15.51 2.94
N ALA A 56 -3.55 14.92 4.11
CA ALA A 56 -2.20 14.54 4.54
C ALA A 56 -1.60 13.47 3.64
N THR A 57 -2.38 12.44 3.28
CA THR A 57 -1.95 11.34 2.40
C THR A 57 -1.54 11.87 1.03
N GLN A 58 -2.35 12.74 0.43
CA GLN A 58 -2.06 13.35 -0.86
C GLN A 58 -0.78 14.21 -0.81
N ARG A 59 -0.65 15.04 0.23
CA ARG A 59 0.51 15.91 0.42
C ARG A 59 1.79 15.12 0.67
N LEU A 60 1.72 14.07 1.50
CA LEU A 60 2.84 13.18 1.76
C LEU A 60 3.28 12.43 0.50
N HIS A 61 2.34 11.95 -0.32
CA HIS A 61 2.65 11.33 -1.60
C HIS A 61 3.43 12.28 -2.52
N ALA A 62 2.92 13.51 -2.73
CA ALA A 62 3.59 14.53 -3.54
C ALA A 62 5.00 14.89 -3.02
N MET A 63 5.15 15.09 -1.71
CA MET A 63 6.46 15.34 -1.09
C MET A 63 7.42 14.15 -1.26
N SER A 64 6.89 12.92 -1.20
CA SER A 64 7.68 11.70 -1.34
C SER A 64 8.24 11.55 -2.76
N LEU A 65 7.50 11.94 -3.79
CA LEU A 65 8.00 11.98 -5.17
C LEU A 65 9.15 12.99 -5.34
N GLU A 66 9.08 14.15 -4.68
CA GLU A 66 10.19 15.11 -4.67
C GLU A 66 11.41 14.56 -3.92
N ALA A 67 11.19 13.93 -2.77
CA ALA A 67 12.24 13.28 -2.01
C ALA A 67 12.88 12.11 -2.79
N ALA A 68 12.12 11.34 -3.56
CA ALA A 68 12.67 10.30 -4.44
C ALA A 68 13.65 10.88 -5.47
N ARG A 69 13.31 12.00 -6.11
CA ARG A 69 14.23 12.69 -7.04
C ARG A 69 15.53 13.13 -6.35
N PHE A 70 15.41 13.63 -5.12
CA PHE A 70 16.58 13.99 -4.32
C PHE A 70 17.44 12.76 -3.97
N LEU A 71 16.83 11.66 -3.53
CA LEU A 71 17.52 10.41 -3.23
C LEU A 71 18.21 9.81 -4.47
N ALA A 72 17.55 9.83 -5.62
CA ALA A 72 18.08 9.33 -6.89
C ALA A 72 19.37 10.05 -7.33
N SER A 73 19.59 11.30 -6.88
CA SER A 73 20.82 12.03 -7.16
C SER A 73 22.07 11.48 -6.44
N GLY A 74 21.89 10.59 -5.46
CA GLY A 74 22.97 10.08 -4.60
C GLY A 74 23.33 11.03 -3.45
N ALA A 75 22.57 12.11 -3.23
CA ALA A 75 22.83 13.09 -2.17
C ALA A 75 22.82 12.49 -0.76
N MET A 76 22.18 11.33 -0.56
CA MET A 76 22.11 10.61 0.71
C MET A 76 22.81 9.24 0.69
N GLY A 77 23.78 9.06 -0.22
CA GLY A 77 24.53 7.82 -0.35
C GLY A 77 23.87 6.81 -1.29
N ASP A 78 24.26 5.54 -1.18
CA ASP A 78 23.77 4.43 -2.00
C ASP A 78 22.47 3.80 -1.49
N LEU A 79 21.97 4.25 -0.33
CA LEU A 79 20.75 3.77 0.31
C LEU A 79 20.80 2.28 0.68
N GLY A 80 21.99 1.72 0.81
CA GLY A 80 22.20 0.29 1.01
C GLY A 80 22.00 -0.55 -0.26
N LEU A 81 21.82 0.08 -1.43
CA LEU A 81 21.63 -0.62 -2.69
C LEU A 81 22.98 -1.07 -3.30
N PRO A 82 22.98 -2.14 -4.13
CA PRO A 82 24.19 -2.59 -4.82
C PRO A 82 24.81 -1.52 -5.73
N ALA A 83 26.11 -1.66 -5.98
CA ALA A 83 26.86 -0.72 -6.82
C ALA A 83 26.21 -0.57 -8.21
N GLY A 84 25.94 0.67 -8.62
CA GLY A 84 25.30 0.99 -9.89
C GLY A 84 23.77 0.87 -9.90
N ALA A 85 23.14 0.29 -8.87
CA ALA A 85 21.68 0.17 -8.80
C ALA A 85 20.99 1.54 -8.77
N LEU A 86 21.53 2.51 -8.00
CA LEU A 86 20.94 3.84 -7.89
C LEU A 86 20.84 4.60 -9.23
N VAL A 87 21.77 4.33 -10.17
CA VAL A 87 21.71 4.91 -11.52
C VAL A 87 20.49 4.38 -12.27
N ARG A 88 20.29 3.05 -12.27
CA ARG A 88 19.14 2.38 -12.92
C ARG A 88 17.82 2.79 -12.28
N VAL A 89 17.81 2.94 -10.96
CA VAL A 89 16.66 3.47 -10.20
C VAL A 89 16.33 4.90 -10.64
N GLY A 90 17.34 5.75 -10.81
CA GLY A 90 17.17 7.11 -11.34
C GLY A 90 16.68 7.15 -12.79
N GLU A 91 17.14 6.23 -13.64
CA GLU A 91 16.64 6.06 -15.02
C GLU A 91 15.16 5.68 -15.03
N SER A 92 14.76 4.73 -14.17
CA SER A 92 13.36 4.33 -14.01
C SER A 92 12.46 5.47 -13.55
N LEU A 93 12.94 6.28 -12.60
CA LEU A 93 12.23 7.45 -12.11
C LEU A 93 12.07 8.51 -13.21
N ALA A 94 13.14 8.77 -13.96
CA ALA A 94 13.12 9.74 -15.06
C ALA A 94 12.24 9.31 -16.24
N ALA A 95 12.10 8.00 -16.45
CA ALA A 95 11.24 7.42 -17.48
C ALA A 95 9.75 7.53 -17.17
N GLY A 96 9.36 7.77 -15.91
CA GLY A 96 7.95 7.82 -15.51
C GLY A 96 7.24 6.48 -15.64
N ALA A 97 7.95 5.39 -15.29
CA ALA A 97 7.36 4.06 -15.24
C ALA A 97 6.15 4.07 -14.29
N PRO A 98 4.99 3.52 -14.72
CA PRO A 98 3.73 3.63 -13.98
C PRO A 98 3.81 2.93 -12.63
N SER A 99 3.21 3.53 -11.60
CA SER A 99 2.99 2.93 -10.27
C SER A 99 1.50 2.59 -10.09
N LEU A 100 1.16 1.65 -9.21
CA LEU A 100 -0.22 1.23 -8.98
C LEU A 100 -0.72 1.65 -7.60
N TYR A 101 0.01 1.31 -6.54
CA TYR A 101 -0.45 1.51 -5.17
C TYR A 101 0.68 1.67 -4.14
N GLY A 102 0.30 2.05 -2.92
CA GLY A 102 1.22 2.22 -1.79
C GLY A 102 0.46 2.42 -0.49
N ARG A 103 1.10 2.21 0.66
CA ARG A 103 0.50 2.40 1.99
C ARG A 103 1.42 3.23 2.88
N PHE A 104 0.94 4.39 3.32
CA PHE A 104 1.59 5.13 4.39
C PHE A 104 1.20 4.58 5.76
N ASP A 105 2.19 4.47 6.65
CA ASP A 105 1.93 4.22 8.05
C ASP A 105 2.01 5.56 8.79
N LEU A 106 0.87 5.99 9.35
CA LEU A 106 0.70 7.28 10.00
C LEU A 106 0.34 7.11 11.49
N ARG A 107 0.90 8.00 12.30
CA ARG A 107 0.45 8.24 13.68
C ARG A 107 -0.63 9.33 13.66
N PHE A 108 -1.80 9.03 14.22
CA PHE A 108 -2.90 9.99 14.35
C PHE A 108 -3.80 9.63 15.54
N ASP A 109 -4.05 10.59 16.42
CA ASP A 109 -4.89 10.43 17.63
C ASP A 109 -6.27 11.09 17.49
N GLY A 110 -6.58 11.68 16.32
CA GLY A 110 -7.76 12.52 16.13
C GLY A 110 -7.52 14.00 16.45
N GLU A 111 -6.33 14.37 16.93
CA GLU A 111 -5.99 15.76 17.25
C GLU A 111 -4.74 16.22 16.49
N GLY A 112 -4.84 17.41 15.87
CA GLY A 112 -3.74 17.98 15.11
C GLY A 112 -3.38 17.17 13.85
N PRO A 113 -2.22 17.44 13.24
CA PRO A 113 -1.81 16.81 11.99
C PRO A 113 -1.27 15.38 12.23
N PRO A 114 -1.57 14.42 11.31
CA PRO A 114 -0.97 13.08 11.37
C PRO A 114 0.55 13.16 11.13
N LYS A 115 1.29 12.19 11.65
CA LYS A 115 2.76 12.11 11.52
C LYS A 115 3.16 10.88 10.70
N LEU A 116 4.00 11.09 9.69
CA LEU A 116 4.56 10.03 8.86
C LEU A 116 5.53 9.16 9.66
N LEU A 117 5.25 7.85 9.73
CA LEU A 117 6.15 6.86 10.30
C LEU A 117 6.99 6.18 9.19
N GLU A 118 6.35 5.78 8.09
CA GLU A 118 7.00 5.23 6.90
C GLU A 118 6.05 5.19 5.69
N TYR A 119 6.61 4.90 4.51
CA TYR A 119 5.86 4.68 3.29
C TYR A 119 6.19 3.29 2.73
N ASN A 120 5.25 2.36 2.84
CA ASN A 120 5.33 1.02 2.25
C ASN A 120 4.86 1.10 0.79
N ALA A 121 5.77 1.38 -0.13
CA ALA A 121 5.41 1.77 -1.50
C ALA A 121 5.57 0.62 -2.52
N ASP A 122 6.53 -0.28 -2.34
CA ASP A 122 6.87 -1.35 -3.30
C ASP A 122 5.99 -2.59 -3.12
N THR A 123 5.88 -3.07 -1.88
CA THR A 123 5.18 -4.33 -1.58
C THR A 123 4.34 -4.24 -0.28
N PRO A 124 3.38 -3.30 -0.18
CA PRO A 124 2.51 -3.22 1.00
C PRO A 124 1.46 -4.34 1.03
N THR A 125 1.34 -5.03 2.16
CA THR A 125 0.26 -6.01 2.42
C THR A 125 -0.89 -5.38 3.23
N GLY A 126 -1.82 -6.17 3.76
CA GLY A 126 -3.00 -5.64 4.48
C GLY A 126 -4.08 -5.05 3.58
N LEU A 127 -3.96 -5.24 2.26
CA LEU A 127 -4.84 -4.63 1.25
C LEU A 127 -6.22 -5.30 1.21
N LEU A 128 -6.28 -6.63 1.30
CA LEU A 128 -7.56 -7.35 1.30
C LEU A 128 -8.37 -7.01 2.56
N GLU A 129 -7.68 -6.88 3.69
CA GLU A 129 -8.25 -6.51 4.97
C GLU A 129 -8.87 -5.11 4.91
N ALA A 130 -8.10 -4.16 4.37
CA ALA A 130 -8.52 -2.78 4.21
C ALA A 130 -9.58 -2.59 3.12
N SER A 131 -9.56 -3.38 2.05
CA SER A 131 -10.49 -3.17 0.94
C SER A 131 -11.77 -3.98 1.08
N VAL A 132 -11.67 -5.25 1.50
CA VAL A 132 -12.74 -6.25 1.38
C VAL A 132 -13.26 -6.67 2.76
N ALA A 133 -12.39 -7.18 3.63
CA ALA A 133 -12.83 -7.78 4.89
C ALA A 133 -13.55 -6.76 5.80
N GLN A 134 -13.00 -5.54 5.91
CA GLN A 134 -13.63 -4.49 6.70
C GLN A 134 -14.89 -3.90 6.07
N TRP A 135 -14.99 -3.92 4.74
CA TRP A 135 -16.19 -3.48 4.04
C TRP A 135 -17.35 -4.42 4.35
N TYR A 136 -17.14 -5.73 4.20
CA TYR A 136 -18.16 -6.71 4.55
C TYR A 136 -18.48 -6.72 6.05
N TRP A 137 -17.51 -6.40 6.91
CA TRP A 137 -17.80 -6.17 8.33
C TRP A 137 -18.75 -4.99 8.54
N LEU A 138 -18.52 -3.87 7.85
CA LEU A 138 -19.39 -2.69 7.92
C LEU A 138 -20.79 -3.01 7.40
N GLU A 139 -20.92 -3.64 6.23
CA GLU A 139 -22.20 -4.05 5.65
C GLU A 139 -23.03 -4.92 6.62
N ASP A 140 -22.37 -5.88 7.27
CA ASP A 140 -23.05 -6.82 8.16
C ASP A 140 -23.48 -6.19 9.49
N THR A 141 -22.79 -5.14 9.96
CA THR A 141 -22.91 -4.66 11.35
C THR A 141 -23.42 -3.23 11.49
N HIS A 142 -23.08 -2.36 10.54
CA HIS A 142 -23.37 -0.92 10.54
C HIS A 142 -23.64 -0.41 9.10
N PRO A 143 -24.60 -1.00 8.35
CA PRO A 143 -24.85 -0.66 6.95
C PRO A 143 -25.35 0.78 6.73
N GLU A 144 -25.75 1.48 7.79
CA GLU A 144 -26.13 2.89 7.77
C GLU A 144 -24.94 3.86 7.76
N HIS A 145 -23.75 3.37 8.13
CA HIS A 145 -22.53 4.16 8.24
C HIS A 145 -21.68 4.08 6.97
N ASP A 146 -20.86 5.11 6.79
CA ASP A 146 -19.87 5.16 5.72
C ASP A 146 -18.51 4.64 6.19
N GLN A 147 -17.60 4.42 5.25
CA GLN A 147 -16.22 4.01 5.53
C GLN A 147 -15.31 4.62 4.46
N TRP A 148 -14.20 5.24 4.89
CA TRP A 148 -13.17 5.67 3.96
C TRP A 148 -12.45 4.47 3.36
N ASN A 149 -13.04 3.93 2.29
CA ASN A 149 -12.60 2.75 1.58
C ASN A 149 -13.17 2.78 0.16
N SER A 150 -12.35 3.25 -0.78
CA SER A 150 -12.62 3.22 -2.23
C SER A 150 -11.58 2.38 -2.98
N LEU A 151 -10.89 1.50 -2.25
CA LEU A 151 -9.72 0.76 -2.74
C LEU A 151 -10.08 -0.13 -3.92
N HIS A 152 -11.18 -0.88 -3.82
CA HIS A 152 -11.59 -1.83 -4.84
C HIS A 152 -11.89 -1.11 -6.17
N GLU A 153 -12.74 -0.09 -6.12
CA GLU A 153 -13.15 0.66 -7.29
C GLU A 153 -11.97 1.44 -7.90
N ARG A 154 -11.12 2.05 -7.08
CA ARG A 154 -9.94 2.78 -7.56
C ARG A 154 -8.90 1.86 -8.18
N LEU A 155 -8.71 0.65 -7.66
CA LEU A 155 -7.80 -0.33 -8.29
C LEU A 155 -8.31 -0.73 -9.68
N ILE A 156 -9.60 -1.01 -9.82
CA ILE A 156 -10.21 -1.31 -11.13
C ILE A 156 -10.01 -0.13 -12.10
N LEU A 157 -10.27 1.10 -11.65
CA LEU A 157 -10.08 2.30 -12.47
C LEU A 157 -8.61 2.50 -12.88
N ALA A 158 -7.67 2.31 -11.95
CA ALA A 158 -6.23 2.41 -12.21
C ALA A 158 -5.78 1.39 -13.26
N TRP A 159 -6.27 0.14 -13.19
CA TRP A 159 -6.01 -0.86 -14.22
C TRP A 159 -6.60 -0.47 -15.58
N GLN A 160 -7.82 0.07 -15.61
CA GLN A 160 -8.43 0.56 -16.86
C GLN A 160 -7.64 1.71 -17.50
N GLN A 161 -7.07 2.60 -16.68
CA GLN A 161 -6.25 3.72 -17.15
C GLN A 161 -4.85 3.28 -17.56
N LEU A 162 -4.32 2.23 -16.93
CA LEU A 162 -3.04 1.64 -17.28
C LEU A 162 -3.13 0.81 -18.57
N ALA A 163 -4.27 0.17 -18.84
CA ALA A 163 -4.49 -0.74 -19.97
C ALA A 163 -3.99 -0.22 -21.33
N PRO A 164 -4.20 1.04 -21.74
CA PRO A 164 -3.71 1.57 -23.02
C PRO A 164 -2.18 1.70 -23.12
N ARG A 165 -1.47 1.61 -21.99
CA ARG A 165 0.00 1.67 -21.89
C ARG A 165 0.64 0.29 -21.82
N LEU A 166 -0.16 -0.77 -21.66
CA LEU A 166 0.33 -2.14 -21.58
C LEU A 166 0.54 -2.71 -22.98
N ASP A 167 1.63 -3.47 -23.14
CA ASP A 167 1.84 -4.29 -24.32
C ASP A 167 0.82 -5.46 -24.35
N GLU A 168 0.60 -6.04 -25.53
CA GLU A 168 -0.30 -7.18 -25.69
C GLU A 168 0.14 -8.38 -24.85
N GLY A 169 -0.81 -9.00 -24.13
CA GLY A 169 -0.59 -10.20 -23.33
C GLY A 169 -1.29 -10.13 -21.98
N PRO A 170 -1.15 -11.18 -21.15
CA PRO A 170 -1.65 -11.14 -19.79
C PRO A 170 -0.75 -10.30 -18.88
N VAL A 171 -1.35 -9.67 -17.87
CA VAL A 171 -0.62 -9.19 -16.69
C VAL A 171 -0.33 -10.38 -15.80
N TYR A 172 0.95 -10.66 -15.56
CA TYR A 172 1.38 -11.71 -14.65
C TYR A 172 1.43 -11.19 -13.22
N PHE A 173 0.90 -11.96 -12.29
CA PHE A 173 0.82 -11.63 -10.88
C PHE A 173 1.72 -12.58 -10.09
N ALA A 174 2.88 -12.07 -9.69
CA ALA A 174 3.98 -12.80 -9.08
C ALA A 174 4.02 -12.64 -7.55
N HIS A 175 4.15 -13.75 -6.84
CA HIS A 175 4.37 -13.82 -5.38
C HIS A 175 5.51 -14.79 -5.06
N HIS A 176 6.03 -14.76 -3.84
CA HIS A 176 7.06 -15.69 -3.40
C HIS A 176 6.49 -17.12 -3.21
N GLN A 177 7.19 -18.12 -3.74
CA GLN A 177 6.72 -19.52 -3.73
C GLN A 177 6.60 -20.11 -2.31
N ASP A 178 7.49 -19.72 -1.40
CA ASP A 178 7.63 -20.33 -0.08
C ASP A 178 7.20 -19.39 1.07
N GLU A 179 6.34 -18.40 0.79
CA GLU A 179 5.78 -17.57 1.86
C GLU A 179 4.82 -18.42 2.73
N PRO A 180 5.07 -18.55 4.04
CA PRO A 180 4.43 -19.60 4.85
C PRO A 180 2.99 -19.28 5.29
N THR A 181 2.56 -18.03 5.24
CA THR A 181 1.25 -17.59 5.76
C THR A 181 0.15 -17.55 4.69
N GLY A 182 0.52 -17.44 3.42
CA GLY A 182 -0.39 -17.20 2.30
C GLY A 182 -0.81 -15.72 2.16
N GLU A 183 -0.21 -14.80 2.91
CA GLU A 183 -0.49 -13.35 2.84
C GLU A 183 -0.15 -12.77 1.47
N GLU A 184 0.98 -13.20 0.91
CA GLU A 184 1.43 -12.71 -0.39
C GLU A 184 0.53 -13.22 -1.51
N GLU A 185 0.27 -14.54 -1.55
CA GLU A 185 -0.61 -15.16 -2.55
C GLU A 185 -2.00 -14.53 -2.50
N MET A 186 -2.53 -14.32 -1.30
CA MET A 186 -3.82 -13.65 -1.08
C MET A 186 -3.83 -12.23 -1.64
N THR A 187 -2.83 -11.41 -1.28
CA THR A 187 -2.73 -10.01 -1.71
C THR A 187 -2.62 -9.91 -3.24
N VAL A 188 -1.77 -10.74 -3.84
CA VAL A 188 -1.55 -10.80 -5.29
C VAL A 188 -2.79 -11.30 -6.02
N THR A 189 -3.50 -12.29 -5.46
CA THR A 189 -4.76 -12.79 -6.01
C THR A 189 -5.85 -11.73 -6.00
N TYR A 190 -5.93 -10.92 -4.94
CA TYR A 190 -6.87 -9.80 -4.87
C TYR A 190 -6.57 -8.73 -5.93
N LEU A 191 -5.29 -8.35 -6.09
CA LEU A 191 -4.89 -7.42 -7.15
C LEU A 191 -5.20 -7.98 -8.54
N ARG A 192 -4.98 -9.28 -8.76
CA ARG A 192 -5.35 -9.96 -10.00
C ARG A 192 -6.87 -9.86 -10.27
N ASP A 193 -7.70 -10.08 -9.26
CA ASP A 193 -9.15 -9.96 -9.39
C ASP A 193 -9.59 -8.56 -9.83
N THR A 194 -8.99 -7.50 -9.26
CA THR A 194 -9.27 -6.11 -9.71
C THR A 194 -8.82 -5.84 -11.15
N ALA A 195 -7.72 -6.45 -11.61
CA ALA A 195 -7.28 -6.35 -13.00
C ALA A 195 -8.19 -7.13 -13.97
N ASP A 196 -8.65 -8.33 -13.58
CA ASP A 196 -9.63 -9.11 -14.34
C ASP A 196 -10.95 -8.33 -14.50
N GLN A 197 -11.43 -7.72 -13.41
CA GLN A 197 -12.63 -6.86 -13.43
C GLN A 197 -12.44 -5.59 -14.28
N ALA A 198 -11.20 -5.10 -14.41
CA ALA A 198 -10.85 -4.02 -15.34
C ALA A 198 -10.83 -4.47 -16.82
N GLY A 199 -11.02 -5.77 -17.10
CA GLY A 199 -11.06 -6.33 -18.44
C GLY A 199 -9.69 -6.72 -19.00
N LEU A 200 -8.65 -6.78 -18.16
CA LEU A 200 -7.33 -7.27 -18.55
C LEU A 200 -7.30 -8.80 -18.57
N SER A 201 -6.50 -9.37 -19.46
CA SER A 201 -6.11 -10.76 -19.33
C SER A 201 -5.09 -10.87 -18.20
N THR A 202 -5.23 -11.86 -17.32
CA THR A 202 -4.28 -12.05 -16.22
C THR A 202 -3.79 -13.48 -16.10
N ALA A 203 -2.66 -13.66 -15.42
CA ALA A 203 -2.09 -14.95 -15.09
C ALA A 203 -1.40 -14.88 -13.71
N SER A 204 -1.33 -16.00 -12.99
CA SER A 204 -0.49 -16.12 -11.80
C SER A 204 0.81 -16.83 -12.11
N ILE A 205 1.85 -16.44 -11.39
CA ILE A 205 3.17 -17.06 -11.46
C ILE A 205 3.84 -16.93 -10.08
N THR A 206 4.83 -17.75 -9.79
CA THR A 206 5.73 -17.50 -8.66
C THR A 206 6.98 -16.78 -9.16
N VAL A 207 7.65 -15.99 -8.31
CA VAL A 207 8.90 -15.32 -8.71
C VAL A 207 9.95 -16.34 -9.18
N GLY A 208 10.01 -17.52 -8.55
CA GLY A 208 10.95 -18.59 -8.89
C GLY A 208 10.66 -19.27 -10.24
N ASP A 209 9.44 -19.15 -10.76
CA ASP A 209 9.04 -19.69 -12.06
C ASP A 209 9.32 -18.73 -13.23
N ILE A 210 9.74 -17.49 -12.95
CA ILE A 210 10.08 -16.51 -13.99
C ILE A 210 11.47 -16.83 -14.56
N GLY A 211 11.52 -17.17 -15.83
CA GLY A 211 12.76 -17.43 -16.56
C GLY A 211 13.37 -16.19 -17.20
N TRP A 212 14.63 -16.31 -17.61
CA TRP A 212 15.32 -15.35 -18.47
C TRP A 212 15.80 -16.04 -19.75
N ASP A 213 15.29 -15.60 -20.91
CA ASP A 213 15.82 -16.02 -22.21
C ASP A 213 17.03 -15.16 -22.56
N ALA A 214 18.23 -15.74 -22.54
CA ALA A 214 19.46 -15.02 -22.83
C ALA A 214 19.66 -14.66 -24.32
N VAL A 215 18.94 -15.31 -25.24
CA VAL A 215 19.03 -15.05 -26.69
C VAL A 215 18.16 -13.86 -27.04
N GLU A 216 16.89 -13.91 -26.66
CA GLU A 216 15.92 -12.84 -26.93
C GLU A 216 16.02 -11.69 -25.93
N ARG A 217 16.69 -11.92 -24.78
CA ARG A 217 16.86 -10.97 -23.68
C ARG A 217 15.53 -10.51 -23.08
N ASP A 218 14.65 -11.49 -22.84
CA ASP A 218 13.31 -11.29 -22.31
C ASP A 218 13.09 -12.15 -21.06
N PHE A 219 12.27 -11.64 -20.13
CA PHE A 219 11.69 -12.49 -19.08
C PHE A 219 10.57 -13.34 -19.67
N VAL A 220 10.54 -14.61 -19.30
CA VAL A 220 9.62 -15.61 -19.88
C VAL A 220 8.92 -16.44 -18.81
N ASP A 221 7.72 -16.90 -19.13
CA ASP A 221 6.97 -17.82 -18.29
C ASP A 221 7.46 -19.27 -18.42
N LEU A 222 6.79 -20.21 -17.73
CA LEU A 222 7.09 -21.65 -17.78
C LEU A 222 6.94 -22.28 -19.18
N SER A 223 6.24 -21.63 -20.11
CA SER A 223 6.10 -22.05 -21.51
C SER A 223 7.16 -21.44 -22.42
N GLY A 224 8.02 -20.55 -21.91
CA GLY A 224 8.98 -19.77 -22.68
C GLY A 224 8.33 -18.58 -23.41
N SER A 225 7.12 -18.18 -23.03
CA SER A 225 6.42 -17.04 -23.63
C SER A 225 6.90 -15.74 -22.97
N PRO A 226 7.22 -14.67 -23.75
CA PRO A 226 7.65 -13.40 -23.18
C PRO A 226 6.60 -12.78 -22.25
N MET A 227 7.06 -12.30 -21.10
CA MET A 227 6.24 -11.64 -20.09
C MET A 227 6.36 -10.13 -20.26
N ARG A 228 5.33 -9.50 -20.83
CA ARG A 228 5.35 -8.05 -21.12
C ARG A 228 4.91 -7.17 -19.96
N THR A 229 4.10 -7.68 -19.03
CA THR A 229 3.70 -6.95 -17.82
C THR A 229 3.67 -7.87 -16.63
N VAL A 230 4.36 -7.50 -15.57
CA VAL A 230 4.49 -8.30 -14.35
C VAL A 230 4.24 -7.41 -13.14
N PHE A 231 3.13 -7.67 -12.45
CA PHE A 231 2.99 -7.27 -11.06
C PHE A 231 3.77 -8.22 -10.16
N LYS A 232 4.54 -7.69 -9.21
CA LYS A 232 5.26 -8.47 -8.20
C LYS A 232 4.94 -8.01 -6.79
N LEU A 233 4.78 -8.97 -5.89
CA LEU A 233 4.88 -8.73 -4.45
C LEU A 233 6.19 -9.31 -3.94
N TYR A 234 7.30 -8.80 -4.47
CA TYR A 234 8.66 -9.19 -4.09
C TYR A 234 9.56 -7.95 -4.08
N PRO A 235 10.31 -7.69 -2.99
CA PRO A 235 11.04 -6.44 -2.82
C PRO A 235 12.10 -6.17 -3.89
N TRP A 236 12.15 -4.93 -4.37
CA TRP A 236 13.21 -4.47 -5.28
C TRP A 236 14.60 -4.59 -4.68
N GLU A 237 14.77 -4.33 -3.38
CA GLU A 237 16.07 -4.50 -2.70
C GLU A 237 16.60 -5.93 -2.81
N SER A 238 15.73 -6.94 -2.73
CA SER A 238 16.10 -8.35 -2.93
C SER A 238 16.41 -8.64 -4.39
N MET A 239 15.55 -8.20 -5.32
CA MET A 239 15.80 -8.42 -6.74
C MET A 239 17.12 -7.79 -7.20
N LEU A 240 17.47 -6.60 -6.69
CA LEU A 240 18.67 -5.88 -7.08
C LEU A 240 19.96 -6.54 -6.63
N VAL A 241 19.94 -7.34 -5.55
CA VAL A 241 21.12 -8.13 -5.11
C VAL A 241 21.25 -9.46 -5.84
N GLU A 242 20.17 -9.94 -6.45
CA GLU A 242 20.12 -11.19 -7.21
C GLU A 242 20.57 -11.00 -8.66
N ASP A 243 21.10 -12.06 -9.29
CA ASP A 243 21.46 -12.06 -10.71
C ASP A 243 20.25 -11.69 -11.60
N PHE A 244 19.04 -12.06 -11.16
CA PHE A 244 17.78 -11.75 -11.82
C PHE A 244 17.61 -10.24 -12.06
N GLY A 245 17.86 -9.41 -11.03
CA GLY A 245 17.68 -7.96 -11.14
C GLY A 245 18.64 -7.28 -12.11
N ALA A 246 19.76 -7.92 -12.47
CA ALA A 246 20.68 -7.39 -13.48
C ALA A 246 20.05 -7.32 -14.88
N HIS A 247 19.01 -8.12 -15.14
CA HIS A 247 18.34 -8.21 -16.43
C HIS A 247 17.17 -7.24 -16.62
N VAL A 248 16.68 -6.63 -15.54
CA VAL A 248 15.55 -5.70 -15.56
C VAL A 248 15.86 -4.47 -16.44
N ASP A 249 14.98 -4.14 -17.39
CA ASP A 249 15.06 -2.86 -18.09
C ASP A 249 14.50 -1.75 -17.18
N PRO A 250 15.33 -0.80 -16.70
CA PRO A 250 14.85 0.24 -15.79
C PRO A 250 13.82 1.18 -16.44
N VAL A 251 13.86 1.34 -17.76
CA VAL A 251 13.03 2.31 -18.50
C VAL A 251 11.70 1.69 -18.94
N SER A 252 11.57 0.36 -18.88
CA SER A 252 10.39 -0.38 -19.40
C SER A 252 10.08 0.01 -20.85
N SER A 253 11.09 -0.10 -21.71
CA SER A 253 11.00 0.22 -23.14
C SER A 253 9.91 -0.62 -23.83
N PRO A 254 9.25 -0.13 -24.90
CA PRO A 254 8.28 -0.94 -25.65
C PRO A 254 8.85 -2.29 -26.05
N GLY A 255 8.12 -3.37 -25.76
CA GLY A 255 8.57 -4.73 -25.98
C GLY A 255 9.53 -5.28 -24.92
N SER A 256 9.86 -4.57 -23.85
CA SER A 256 10.51 -5.15 -22.66
C SER A 256 9.48 -5.42 -21.56
N THR A 257 9.88 -6.11 -20.49
CA THR A 257 8.97 -6.36 -19.35
C THR A 257 8.75 -5.09 -18.55
N LEU A 258 7.49 -4.64 -18.50
CA LEU A 258 7.04 -3.64 -17.55
C LEU A 258 6.82 -4.29 -16.17
N TRP A 259 7.50 -3.76 -15.15
CA TRP A 259 7.37 -4.20 -13.76
C TRP A 259 6.48 -3.26 -12.94
N LEU A 260 5.55 -3.83 -12.18
CA LEU A 260 4.66 -3.14 -11.25
C LEU A 260 4.85 -3.76 -9.85
N GLU A 261 5.15 -3.02 -8.81
CA GLU A 261 5.59 -1.62 -8.79
C GLU A 261 6.93 -1.40 -9.53
N PRO A 262 7.15 -0.21 -10.13
CA PRO A 262 8.34 0.07 -10.93
C PRO A 262 9.60 0.22 -10.06
N LEU A 263 10.78 0.03 -10.68
CA LEU A 263 12.07 0.01 -9.98
C LEU A 263 12.32 1.24 -9.10
N TRP A 264 11.85 2.42 -9.51
CA TRP A 264 12.03 3.65 -8.73
C TRP A 264 11.32 3.64 -7.36
N LYS A 265 10.34 2.76 -7.15
CA LYS A 265 9.59 2.63 -5.88
C LYS A 265 10.45 2.11 -4.72
N VAL A 266 11.61 1.53 -5.01
CA VAL A 266 12.62 1.23 -3.98
C VAL A 266 13.03 2.49 -3.21
N LEU A 267 13.03 3.68 -3.84
CA LEU A 267 13.34 4.95 -3.18
C LEU A 267 12.29 5.34 -2.16
N LEU A 268 11.03 5.04 -2.45
CA LEU A 268 9.90 5.37 -1.58
C LEU A 268 9.78 4.40 -0.40
N SER A 269 10.11 3.12 -0.62
CA SER A 269 10.06 2.10 0.44
C SER A 269 11.29 2.11 1.35
N ASN A 270 12.38 2.75 0.92
CA ASN A 270 13.59 2.88 1.71
C ASN A 270 13.42 3.92 2.83
N LYS A 271 13.81 3.59 4.07
CA LYS A 271 13.63 4.51 5.21
C LYS A 271 14.48 5.77 5.14
N ALA A 272 15.46 5.85 4.23
CA ALA A 272 16.12 7.10 3.89
C ALA A 272 15.16 8.18 3.35
N LEU A 273 13.99 7.77 2.83
CA LEU A 273 12.90 8.69 2.48
C LEU A 273 12.57 9.63 3.64
N LEU A 274 12.53 9.14 4.87
CA LEU A 274 12.17 9.94 6.04
C LEU A 274 13.19 11.07 6.27
N ALA A 275 14.49 10.76 6.17
CA ALA A 275 15.56 11.75 6.29
C ALA A 275 15.55 12.74 5.12
N ALA A 276 15.29 12.28 3.89
CA ALA A 276 15.17 13.13 2.71
C ALA A 276 14.00 14.10 2.82
N LEU A 277 12.82 13.62 3.22
CA LEU A 277 11.64 14.44 3.48
C LEU A 277 11.93 15.51 4.53
N TRP A 278 12.53 15.13 5.66
CA TRP A 278 12.88 16.10 6.70
C TRP A 278 13.93 17.13 6.24
N HIS A 279 14.88 16.71 5.41
CA HIS A 279 15.89 17.61 4.84
C HIS A 279 15.27 18.64 3.89
N LEU A 280 14.37 18.21 3.02
CA LEU A 280 13.72 19.07 2.01
C LEU A 280 12.64 19.96 2.61
N TYR A 281 11.93 19.47 3.63
CA TYR A 281 10.81 20.15 4.29
C TYR A 281 11.01 20.23 5.81
N PRO A 282 12.05 20.94 6.27
CA PRO A 282 12.34 21.02 7.69
C PRO A 282 11.23 21.77 8.44
N GLY A 283 10.73 21.16 9.52
CA GLY A 283 9.68 21.74 10.35
C GLY A 283 8.26 21.49 9.83
N ASP A 284 8.09 20.69 8.78
CA ASP A 284 6.78 20.32 8.28
C ASP A 284 5.94 19.61 9.34
N GLU A 285 4.65 19.95 9.42
CA GLU A 285 3.76 19.41 10.43
C GLU A 285 3.41 17.94 10.24
N LEU A 286 3.59 17.37 9.05
CA LEU A 286 3.35 15.95 8.79
C LEU A 286 4.59 15.08 9.06
N LEU A 287 5.75 15.71 9.25
CA LEU A 287 7.02 15.00 9.35
C LEU A 287 7.53 14.94 10.81
N LEU A 288 8.40 13.97 11.02
CA LEU A 288 9.22 13.83 12.21
C LEU A 288 10.69 14.02 11.79
N PRO A 289 11.50 14.73 12.60
CA PRO A 289 12.94 14.81 12.36
C PRO A 289 13.56 13.44 12.18
N ALA A 290 14.34 13.28 11.12
CA ALA A 290 14.98 12.01 10.76
C ALA A 290 16.38 12.22 10.20
N TYR A 291 17.29 11.30 10.52
CA TYR A 291 18.71 11.37 10.20
C TYR A 291 19.25 9.98 9.81
N LEU A 292 20.23 9.96 8.91
CA LEU A 292 20.84 8.70 8.46
C LEU A 292 22.05 8.34 9.31
N ASN A 293 22.15 7.06 9.67
CA ASN A 293 23.26 6.38 10.33
C ASN A 293 23.68 6.91 11.72
N ASP A 294 23.19 8.07 12.14
CA ASP A 294 23.41 8.67 13.46
C ASP A 294 22.12 9.41 13.91
N PRO A 295 21.75 9.38 15.20
CA PRO A 295 20.57 10.08 15.71
C PRO A 295 20.69 11.61 15.68
N GLY A 296 21.88 12.17 15.45
CA GLY A 296 22.11 13.60 15.39
C GLY A 296 21.68 14.30 16.68
N PRO A 297 20.81 15.34 16.61
CA PRO A 297 20.33 16.07 17.78
C PRO A 297 19.22 15.35 18.56
N LEU A 298 18.75 14.18 18.11
CA LEU A 298 17.65 13.48 18.75
C LEU A 298 18.04 12.93 20.12
N THR A 299 17.26 13.28 21.15
CA THR A 299 17.40 12.72 22.49
C THR A 299 16.52 11.49 22.72
N GLN A 300 15.47 11.32 21.90
CA GLN A 300 14.61 10.15 21.89
C GLN A 300 14.30 9.79 20.43
N TRP A 301 14.50 8.54 20.07
CA TRP A 301 14.47 8.11 18.67
C TRP A 301 14.01 6.67 18.49
N VAL A 302 13.59 6.38 17.26
CA VAL A 302 13.47 5.04 16.70
C VAL A 302 14.53 4.88 15.62
N ALA A 303 15.39 3.88 15.74
CA ALA A 303 16.29 3.49 14.66
C ALA A 303 15.64 2.36 13.87
N LYS A 304 15.60 2.55 12.55
CA LYS A 304 14.95 1.65 11.61
C LYS A 304 15.95 1.27 10.51
N PRO A 305 16.16 -0.02 10.20
CA PRO A 305 17.01 -0.42 9.09
C PRO A 305 16.47 0.12 7.77
N LEU A 306 17.34 0.53 6.83
CA LEU A 306 16.86 1.18 5.60
C LEU A 306 15.92 0.31 4.77
N HIS A 307 16.11 -1.00 4.78
CA HIS A 307 15.29 -1.97 4.05
C HIS A 307 14.39 -2.83 4.97
N GLY A 308 14.36 -2.53 6.28
CA GLY A 308 13.63 -3.34 7.26
C GLY A 308 12.11 -3.32 7.02
N ARG A 309 11.41 -4.36 7.48
CA ARG A 309 9.96 -4.55 7.26
C ARG A 309 9.30 -5.08 8.54
N GLU A 310 7.98 -4.87 8.68
CA GLU A 310 7.15 -5.49 9.74
C GLU A 310 7.70 -5.36 11.18
N GLY A 311 8.39 -4.25 11.47
CA GLY A 311 8.95 -3.98 12.78
C GLY A 311 10.27 -4.70 13.11
N ASP A 312 10.85 -5.45 12.16
CA ASP A 312 12.11 -6.16 12.36
C ASP A 312 13.29 -5.20 12.62
N ASN A 313 14.15 -5.61 13.55
CA ASN A 313 15.34 -4.88 14.01
C ASN A 313 15.09 -3.45 14.52
N ILE A 314 13.83 -3.04 14.72
CA ILE A 314 13.50 -1.74 15.27
C ILE A 314 14.13 -1.57 16.66
N ARG A 315 14.80 -0.44 16.84
CA ARG A 315 15.32 -0.02 18.14
C ARG A 315 14.63 1.25 18.60
N VAL A 316 14.14 1.27 19.83
CA VAL A 316 13.55 2.47 20.44
C VAL A 316 14.41 2.89 21.62
N HIS A 317 14.83 4.14 21.62
CA HIS A 317 15.51 4.79 22.73
C HIS A 317 14.69 5.98 23.20
N ALA A 318 14.01 5.85 24.34
CA ALA A 318 13.19 6.90 24.91
C ALA A 318 13.06 6.76 26.44
N SER A 319 12.54 7.81 27.09
CA SER A 319 12.39 7.83 28.54
C SER A 319 11.45 6.73 29.02
N GLY A 320 12.00 5.69 29.66
CA GLY A 320 11.24 4.55 30.16
C GLY A 320 10.85 3.52 29.08
N VAL A 321 11.34 3.68 27.85
CA VAL A 321 11.11 2.75 26.73
C VAL A 321 12.43 2.49 26.03
N GLU A 322 12.96 1.28 26.24
CA GLU A 322 14.11 0.75 25.51
C GLU A 322 13.67 -0.55 24.86
N ILE A 323 13.72 -0.60 23.52
CA ILE A 323 13.29 -1.76 22.74
C ILE A 323 14.39 -2.09 21.73
N GLU A 324 14.65 -3.37 21.55
CA GLU A 324 15.44 -3.90 20.44
C GLU A 324 14.72 -5.15 19.93
N GLN A 325 14.15 -5.05 18.73
CA GLN A 325 13.50 -6.18 18.07
C GLN A 325 14.54 -7.09 17.39
N PRO A 326 14.29 -8.40 17.30
CA PRO A 326 15.12 -9.30 16.51
C PRO A 326 14.91 -9.06 15.00
N GLY A 327 15.74 -9.69 14.17
CA GLY A 327 15.63 -9.69 12.71
C GLY A 327 17.01 -9.75 12.03
N GLU A 328 17.02 -9.75 10.71
CA GLU A 328 18.24 -9.94 9.89
C GLU A 328 18.76 -8.65 9.22
N TYR A 329 18.05 -7.53 9.39
CA TYR A 329 18.38 -6.23 8.81
C TYR A 329 19.39 -5.43 9.64
N GLY A 330 19.99 -4.43 8.99
CA GLY A 330 20.84 -3.40 9.62
C GLY A 330 22.23 -3.25 9.00
N ALA A 331 22.62 -4.14 8.10
CA ALA A 331 23.88 -4.05 7.37
C ALA A 331 23.85 -2.93 6.30
N GLU A 332 22.67 -2.65 5.77
CA GLU A 332 22.37 -1.61 4.79
C GLU A 332 22.43 -0.19 5.37
N GLY A 333 22.49 -0.06 6.70
CA GLY A 333 22.44 1.22 7.41
C GLY A 333 21.08 1.48 8.07
N TRP A 334 20.96 2.67 8.65
CA TRP A 334 19.84 2.99 9.55
C TRP A 334 19.30 4.40 9.31
N CYS A 335 17.98 4.56 9.49
CA CYS A 335 17.33 5.85 9.67
C CYS A 335 16.91 6.00 11.13
N TYR A 336 17.38 7.06 11.78
CA TYR A 336 16.99 7.47 13.13
C TYR A 336 15.91 8.55 13.02
N GLN A 337 14.69 8.24 13.44
CA GLN A 337 13.56 9.15 13.43
C GLN A 337 13.20 9.56 14.86
N GLN A 338 12.73 10.79 15.08
CA GLN A 338 12.27 11.25 16.39
C GLN A 338 11.22 10.29 16.95
N TRP A 339 11.39 9.90 18.21
CA TRP A 339 10.38 9.11 18.93
C TRP A 339 9.06 9.88 19.04
N CYS A 340 8.02 9.30 18.47
CA CYS A 340 6.65 9.79 18.56
C CYS A 340 5.77 8.63 19.03
N PRO A 341 5.41 8.56 20.33
CA PRO A 341 4.58 7.49 20.85
C PRO A 341 3.28 7.36 20.06
N LEU A 342 2.95 6.12 19.69
CA LEU A 342 1.66 5.80 19.11
C LEU A 342 0.53 6.14 20.09
N PRO A 343 -0.62 6.61 19.59
CA PRO A 343 -1.77 6.86 20.43
C PRO A 343 -2.28 5.59 21.07
N GLU A 344 -2.57 5.67 22.36
CA GLU A 344 -3.08 4.56 23.15
C GLU A 344 -4.59 4.65 23.34
N PHE A 345 -5.29 3.58 22.97
CA PHE A 345 -6.73 3.42 23.14
C PHE A 345 -7.03 2.10 23.86
N ASP A 346 -7.53 2.15 25.09
CA ASP A 346 -7.80 0.97 25.92
C ASP A 346 -6.58 0.03 26.07
N GLY A 347 -5.36 0.59 26.14
CA GLY A 347 -4.11 -0.16 26.21
C GLY A 347 -3.49 -0.53 24.85
N ASN A 348 -4.19 -0.31 23.73
CA ASN A 348 -3.77 -0.63 22.37
C ASN A 348 -3.14 0.57 21.69
N LYS A 349 -1.98 0.38 21.07
CA LYS A 349 -1.23 1.41 20.35
C LYS A 349 -1.60 1.30 18.87
N ALA A 350 -2.18 2.36 18.31
CA ALA A 350 -2.73 2.33 16.95
C ALA A 350 -1.81 2.97 15.91
N VAL A 351 -1.73 2.36 14.72
CA VAL A 351 -1.15 2.90 13.49
C VAL A 351 -2.22 2.89 12.41
N LEU A 352 -2.26 3.96 11.61
CA LEU A 352 -3.15 4.09 10.47
C LEU A 352 -2.40 3.77 9.19
N GLY A 353 -2.88 2.79 8.43
CA GLY A 353 -2.41 2.48 7.07
C GLY A 353 -3.24 3.26 6.05
N CYS A 354 -2.77 4.44 5.63
CA CYS A 354 -3.44 5.25 4.61
C CYS A 354 -2.97 4.85 3.22
N TRP A 355 -3.91 4.40 2.39
CA TRP A 355 -3.62 3.85 1.08
C TRP A 355 -3.63 4.90 -0.02
N VAL A 356 -2.72 4.71 -0.97
CA VAL A 356 -2.64 5.45 -2.22
C VAL A 356 -2.86 4.47 -3.37
N VAL A 357 -3.72 4.82 -4.33
CA VAL A 357 -3.92 4.09 -5.59
C VAL A 357 -3.82 5.11 -6.72
N ASP A 358 -2.94 4.85 -7.68
CA ASP A 358 -2.59 5.76 -8.79
C ASP A 358 -2.37 7.21 -8.34
N GLY A 359 -1.50 7.36 -7.33
CA GLY A 359 -1.13 8.65 -6.75
C GLY A 359 -2.19 9.35 -5.88
N LEU A 360 -3.40 8.79 -5.76
CA LEU A 360 -4.49 9.39 -4.99
C LEU A 360 -4.82 8.62 -3.70
N PRO A 361 -5.23 9.32 -2.62
CA PRO A 361 -5.74 8.67 -1.42
C PRO A 361 -6.95 7.77 -1.73
N ALA A 362 -6.96 6.55 -1.21
CA ALA A 362 -7.93 5.53 -1.59
C ALA A 362 -8.66 4.86 -0.42
N GLY A 363 -8.09 4.85 0.77
CA GLY A 363 -8.73 4.27 1.94
C GLY A 363 -7.81 4.13 3.13
N LEU A 364 -8.33 3.51 4.19
CA LEU A 364 -7.66 3.36 5.48
C LEU A 364 -7.73 1.92 5.98
N GLY A 365 -6.63 1.43 6.56
CA GLY A 365 -6.63 0.29 7.48
C GLY A 365 -6.14 0.70 8.87
N VAL A 366 -6.57 0.00 9.92
CA VAL A 366 -6.09 0.25 11.29
C VAL A 366 -5.40 -0.98 11.84
N ARG A 367 -4.14 -0.79 12.27
CA ARG A 367 -3.34 -1.80 12.96
C ARG A 367 -3.19 -1.38 14.42
N GLU A 368 -3.41 -2.31 15.34
CA GLU A 368 -3.18 -2.04 16.77
C GLU A 368 -2.30 -3.11 17.43
N SER A 369 -1.52 -2.72 18.43
CA SER A 369 -0.66 -3.62 19.19
C SER A 369 -0.71 -3.33 20.67
N ASP A 370 -0.38 -4.33 21.49
CA ASP A 370 -0.19 -4.16 22.93
C ASP A 370 1.14 -3.42 23.23
N GLY A 371 2.09 -3.52 22.29
CA GLY A 371 3.43 -2.93 22.35
C GLY A 371 3.59 -1.68 21.48
N TRP A 372 4.76 -1.05 21.61
CA TRP A 372 5.11 0.21 20.94
C TRP A 372 5.52 0.06 19.48
N VAL A 373 5.90 -1.15 19.06
CA VAL A 373 6.27 -1.47 17.69
C VAL A 373 5.14 -2.30 17.09
N THR A 374 4.61 -1.85 15.96
CA THR A 374 3.70 -2.65 15.14
C THR A 374 4.53 -3.74 14.47
N ASP A 375 4.31 -4.99 14.88
CA ASP A 375 5.00 -6.17 14.37
C ASP A 375 4.00 -7.19 13.79
N TYR A 376 4.46 -8.38 13.43
CA TYR A 376 3.62 -9.48 12.93
C TYR A 376 2.48 -9.92 13.87
N ARG A 377 2.45 -9.46 15.13
CA ARG A 377 1.40 -9.73 16.12
C ARG A 377 0.37 -8.62 16.20
N ALA A 378 0.56 -7.53 15.45
CA ALA A 378 -0.42 -6.47 15.35
C ALA A 378 -1.73 -7.01 14.79
N ARG A 379 -2.82 -6.53 15.37
CA ARG A 379 -4.19 -6.85 14.97
C ARG A 379 -4.64 -5.89 13.89
N PHE A 380 -5.32 -6.38 12.87
CA PHE A 380 -6.12 -5.56 11.98
C PHE A 380 -7.50 -5.34 12.61
N VAL A 381 -7.90 -4.08 12.77
CA VAL A 381 -9.18 -3.68 13.39
C VAL A 381 -9.98 -2.87 12.37
N PRO A 382 -11.26 -3.18 12.13
CA PRO A 382 -12.06 -2.43 11.17
C PRO A 382 -12.33 -1.00 11.64
N HIS A 383 -12.49 -0.07 10.70
CA HIS A 383 -13.00 1.26 10.99
C HIS A 383 -14.39 1.52 10.39
N MET A 384 -15.05 2.53 10.91
CA MET A 384 -16.26 3.12 10.34
C MET A 384 -16.25 4.63 10.54
N MET A 385 -16.95 5.34 9.68
CA MET A 385 -17.16 6.77 9.84
C MET A 385 -18.40 7.06 10.70
N THR A 386 -18.37 8.16 11.45
CA THR A 386 -19.56 8.62 12.17
C THR A 386 -20.62 9.23 11.25
N SER A 387 -20.25 9.54 10.00
CA SER A 387 -21.17 9.99 8.96
C SER A 387 -22.10 8.86 8.53
N VAL A 388 -23.25 9.25 7.97
CA VAL A 388 -24.18 8.31 7.33
C VAL A 388 -23.69 7.99 5.92
N ARG A 389 -23.99 6.76 5.50
CA ARG A 389 -23.67 6.30 4.16
C ARG A 389 -24.22 7.24 3.09
N PRO A 390 -23.38 7.68 2.12
CA PRO A 390 -23.83 8.47 0.99
C PRO A 390 -24.75 7.65 0.07
N SER A 391 -25.64 8.31 -0.67
CA SER A 391 -26.47 7.60 -1.65
C SER A 391 -25.61 7.04 -2.79
N ALA A 392 -26.08 5.98 -3.44
CA ALA A 392 -25.39 5.38 -4.60
C ALA A 392 -25.06 6.41 -5.69
N SER A 393 -25.92 7.42 -5.90
CA SER A 393 -25.66 8.50 -6.86
C SER A 393 -24.50 9.40 -6.45
N VAL A 394 -24.29 9.62 -5.15
CA VAL A 394 -23.16 10.40 -4.63
C VAL A 394 -21.87 9.60 -4.76
N GLN A 395 -21.90 8.32 -4.39
CA GLN A 395 -20.76 7.42 -4.57
C GLN A 395 -20.30 7.35 -6.03
N GLN A 396 -21.24 7.21 -6.97
CA GLN A 396 -20.93 7.21 -8.41
C GLN A 396 -20.36 8.55 -8.89
N ALA A 397 -20.84 9.68 -8.35
CA ALA A 397 -20.27 10.98 -8.67
C ALA A 397 -18.83 11.10 -8.16
N TRP A 398 -18.54 10.64 -6.95
CA TRP A 398 -17.18 10.63 -6.40
C TRP A 398 -16.23 9.73 -7.19
N LEU A 399 -16.69 8.57 -7.65
CA LEU A 399 -15.89 7.69 -8.50
C LEU A 399 -15.64 8.30 -9.88
N ALA A 400 -16.63 8.99 -10.46
CA ALA A 400 -16.46 9.69 -11.73
C ALA A 400 -15.49 10.87 -11.59
N ASP A 401 -15.60 11.65 -10.51
CA ASP A 401 -14.67 12.73 -10.19
C ASP A 401 -13.27 12.18 -9.93
N ALA A 402 -13.13 11.06 -9.21
CA ALA A 402 -11.85 10.38 -9.05
C ALA A 402 -11.28 9.93 -10.40
N GLY A 403 -12.11 9.34 -11.28
CA GLY A 403 -11.69 8.98 -12.63
C GLY A 403 -11.27 10.19 -13.48
N ALA A 404 -11.93 11.34 -13.32
CA ALA A 404 -11.60 12.58 -14.00
C ALA A 404 -10.34 13.25 -13.43
N ASP A 405 -10.18 13.30 -12.11
CA ASP A 405 -8.99 13.79 -11.42
C ASP A 405 -7.77 12.93 -11.79
N VAL A 406 -7.94 11.62 -11.95
CA VAL A 406 -6.89 10.72 -12.45
C VAL A 406 -6.60 10.94 -13.95
N GLN A 407 -7.60 11.29 -14.76
CA GLN A 407 -7.40 11.63 -16.18
C GLN A 407 -6.72 13.00 -16.37
N ASP A 408 -7.04 13.99 -15.53
CA ASP A 408 -6.48 15.34 -15.55
C ASP A 408 -5.15 15.45 -14.77
N THR A 409 -4.87 14.50 -13.87
CA THR A 409 -3.50 14.20 -13.49
C THR A 409 -2.85 13.50 -14.68
N VAL A 410 -2.16 14.26 -15.53
CA VAL A 410 -1.12 13.72 -16.41
C VAL A 410 -0.22 12.89 -15.50
N VAL A 411 -0.39 11.55 -15.46
CA VAL A 411 0.32 10.57 -14.61
C VAL A 411 1.32 11.30 -13.72
N GLN A 412 0.82 11.85 -12.61
CA GLN A 412 1.49 12.96 -11.90
C GLN A 412 2.76 12.52 -11.17
N ASP A 413 3.19 11.27 -11.37
CA ASP A 413 4.49 10.78 -10.95
C ASP A 413 5.67 11.57 -11.58
N VAL A 414 5.46 12.27 -12.71
CA VAL A 414 6.50 13.11 -13.33
C VAL A 414 5.92 14.34 -14.05
N LEU A 415 5.91 15.51 -13.39
CA LEU A 415 6.01 16.77 -14.14
C LEU A 415 7.48 16.93 -14.59
N PRO A 416 7.76 17.08 -15.91
CA PRO A 416 9.04 17.57 -16.36
C PRO A 416 9.30 18.94 -15.73
N GLY A 417 10.56 19.21 -15.38
CA GLY A 417 10.96 20.46 -14.73
C GLY A 417 10.32 21.70 -15.36
N ASP A 418 9.92 22.61 -14.46
CA ASP A 418 9.37 23.96 -14.70
C ASP A 418 7.86 24.09 -14.92
N SER A 419 7.08 24.03 -13.83
CA SER A 419 6.08 25.06 -13.47
C SER A 419 5.31 24.68 -12.19
N ARG A 420 5.33 25.56 -11.18
CA ARG A 420 4.44 25.50 -10.01
C ARG A 420 3.12 26.23 -10.35
N PRO A 421 1.93 25.67 -10.09
CA PRO A 421 0.71 26.48 -10.04
C PRO A 421 0.52 27.07 -8.65
N GLU A 422 0.35 28.40 -8.60
CA GLU A 422 -0.15 29.13 -7.42
C GLU A 422 -1.68 29.02 -7.31
N SER A 423 -2.15 28.90 -6.07
CA SER A 423 -3.51 29.23 -5.57
C SER A 423 -4.68 28.32 -5.98
N ALA A 424 -5.15 27.50 -5.04
CA ALA A 424 -6.48 26.90 -5.06
C ALA A 424 -7.52 27.94 -4.65
N VAL A 425 -8.41 28.31 -5.57
CA VAL A 425 -9.58 29.16 -5.30
C VAL A 425 -10.79 28.25 -5.12
N SER A 426 -11.29 28.22 -3.89
CA SER A 426 -12.55 27.59 -3.46
C SER A 426 -13.74 28.06 -4.32
N ARG A 427 -14.51 27.13 -4.91
CA ARG A 427 -15.81 27.41 -5.55
C ARG A 427 -16.80 26.22 -5.47
N PRO A 428 -18.12 26.50 -5.56
CA PRO A 428 -19.15 25.80 -4.79
C PRO A 428 -19.93 24.73 -5.58
N MET A 429 -20.41 23.72 -4.86
CA MET A 429 -21.43 22.74 -5.29
C MET A 429 -22.82 23.37 -5.44
N LEU A 430 -23.57 23.03 -6.50
CA LEU A 430 -25.05 23.08 -6.55
C LEU A 430 -25.65 22.27 -7.74
N THR A 431 -26.23 21.11 -7.40
CA THR A 431 -27.52 20.44 -7.77
C THR A 431 -28.25 20.53 -9.15
N LEU A 432 -28.89 19.37 -9.44
CA LEU A 432 -30.17 19.05 -10.17
C LEU A 432 -29.98 18.40 -11.57
N GLY A 433 -30.55 17.24 -11.93
CA GLY A 433 -31.46 16.31 -11.26
C GLY A 433 -32.10 15.31 -12.25
N GLY A 434 -32.72 14.25 -11.72
CA GLY A 434 -33.85 13.52 -12.32
C GLY A 434 -33.56 12.26 -13.17
N PRO A 435 -34.45 11.23 -13.13
CA PRO A 435 -34.07 9.81 -13.22
C PRO A 435 -34.66 9.08 -14.44
N LEU A 436 -34.48 7.74 -14.45
CA LEU A 436 -35.15 6.66 -15.21
C LEU A 436 -34.17 5.95 -16.16
N GLY A 437 -34.02 4.63 -16.23
CA GLY A 437 -34.72 3.50 -15.62
C GLY A 437 -34.15 2.21 -16.23
N LEU A 438 -34.13 1.12 -15.48
CA LEU A 438 -33.69 -0.21 -15.94
C LEU A 438 -34.83 -0.93 -16.67
N PRO A 439 -34.49 -1.86 -17.58
CA PRO A 439 -35.23 -3.10 -17.73
C PRO A 439 -34.38 -4.34 -17.54
N SER A 440 -35.10 -5.38 -17.12
CA SER A 440 -34.72 -6.70 -16.66
C SER A 440 -34.51 -7.73 -17.79
N ASP A 441 -34.06 -8.91 -17.34
CA ASP A 441 -34.10 -10.24 -17.94
C ASP A 441 -32.96 -10.54 -18.93
N VAL A 442 -32.23 -11.65 -18.80
CA VAL A 442 -32.70 -13.01 -19.11
C VAL A 442 -31.92 -14.08 -18.33
N GLN A 443 -32.66 -15.09 -17.84
CA GLN A 443 -32.21 -16.38 -17.35
C GLN A 443 -31.59 -17.23 -18.48
N ASP A 444 -30.54 -18.01 -18.21
CA ASP A 444 -30.66 -19.45 -18.48
C ASP A 444 -29.66 -20.31 -17.70
N ASP A 445 -30.18 -21.46 -17.31
CA ASP A 445 -29.56 -22.54 -16.55
C ASP A 445 -28.54 -23.34 -17.36
N THR A 446 -27.58 -23.92 -16.64
CA THR A 446 -27.12 -25.34 -16.69
C THR A 446 -25.60 -25.45 -16.67
N TYR A 447 -25.05 -26.05 -15.61
CA TYR A 447 -24.43 -27.38 -15.69
C TYR A 447 -24.05 -27.89 -14.29
N CYS A 448 -24.59 -29.06 -13.93
CA CYS A 448 -24.32 -29.79 -12.71
C CYS A 448 -23.11 -30.72 -12.86
N ASP A 449 -22.34 -30.78 -11.78
CA ASP A 449 -21.82 -32.01 -11.14
C ASP A 449 -20.81 -32.87 -11.92
N ARG A 450 -19.58 -32.92 -11.40
CA ARG A 450 -18.81 -34.17 -11.29
C ARG A 450 -17.79 -34.13 -10.14
N ARG A 451 -18.05 -34.99 -9.17
CA ARG A 451 -17.25 -35.29 -7.98
C ARG A 451 -16.04 -36.18 -8.28
N ARG A 452 -14.95 -35.89 -7.56
CA ARG A 452 -14.11 -36.79 -6.72
C ARG A 452 -13.64 -38.16 -7.25
N THR A 453 -12.30 -38.22 -7.41
CA THR A 453 -11.30 -39.22 -6.96
C THR A 453 -11.22 -40.63 -7.58
N PRO A 454 -10.08 -41.35 -7.42
CA PRO A 454 -8.88 -41.10 -6.59
C PRO A 454 -7.81 -40.21 -7.22
#